data_AF-A0AAV3IFC0-F1
#
_entry.id   AF-A0AAV3IFC0-F1
#
_cell.length_a   1.000
_cell.length_b   1.000
_cell.length_c   1.000
_cell.angle_alpha   90.00
_cell.angle_beta   90.00
_cell.angle_gamma   90.00
#
_symmetry.space_group_name_H-M   'P 1'
#
loop_
_entity.id
_entity.type
_entity.pdbx_description
1 polymer ?
#
loop_
_entity_poly.entity_id
_entity_poly.type
_entity_poly.pdbx_seq_one_letter_code
_entity_poly.pdbx_strand_id
1 'polypeptide(L)'
;MVLEFCKKFPSFIPISYPYEVILKDCPSLWHQLYHYYNYTLSFIPKNEWVVKIDCDHIYDAKKLYESFYIPKNIKEVVMYSRINFVVRDFEVFVRNDGDFGFLDAWGDHWLLYNDCEPFEIWRYNDESYEVLKLKDKHHIKDKEMVQWHFPLAKKRRNAIVYDDLIPLKEFKKRHADLIGTRIEESMLDEKRILEVYQKFRLP
;
A
#
# COMPACT_ATOMS: atom_id res chain seq x y z
N MET A 1 -1.51 16.84 9.75
CA MET A 1 -0.59 16.11 8.84
C MET A 1 -0.97 16.29 7.37
N VAL A 2 -2.14 15.81 6.90
CA VAL A 2 -2.55 15.97 5.48
C VAL A 2 -2.76 17.44 5.06
N LEU A 3 -3.47 18.25 5.85
CA LEU A 3 -3.70 19.66 5.52
C LEU A 3 -2.39 20.47 5.45
N GLU A 4 -1.44 20.20 6.35
CA GLU A 4 -0.12 20.84 6.32
C GLU A 4 0.70 20.42 5.09
N PHE A 5 0.59 19.15 4.68
CA PHE A 5 1.17 18.68 3.43
C PHE A 5 0.58 19.43 2.23
N CYS A 6 -0.74 19.53 2.12
CA CYS A 6 -1.40 20.27 1.04
C CYS A 6 -1.06 21.77 1.04
N LYS A 7 -0.85 22.39 2.21
CA LYS A 7 -0.34 23.78 2.30
C LYS A 7 1.06 23.91 1.70
N LYS A 8 1.94 22.93 1.94
CA LYS A 8 3.31 22.91 1.42
C LYS A 8 3.36 22.56 -0.08
N PHE A 9 2.41 21.76 -0.56
CA PHE A 9 2.33 21.30 -1.94
C PHE A 9 0.96 21.65 -2.53
N PRO A 10 0.76 22.89 -3.02
CA PRO A 10 -0.56 23.42 -3.38
C PRO A 10 -1.20 22.74 -4.59
N SER A 11 -0.46 21.90 -5.32
CA SER A 11 -1.02 21.02 -6.35
C SER A 11 -1.87 19.88 -5.78
N PHE A 12 -1.76 19.58 -4.48
CA PHE A 12 -2.58 18.58 -3.80
C PHE A 12 -3.79 19.26 -3.15
N ILE A 13 -4.98 18.87 -3.57
CA ILE A 13 -6.25 19.41 -3.06
C ILE A 13 -6.78 18.47 -1.97
N PRO A 14 -6.86 18.91 -0.69
CA PRO A 14 -7.43 18.09 0.35
C PRO A 14 -8.96 18.07 0.22
N ILE A 15 -9.54 16.88 0.27
CA ILE A 15 -10.99 16.68 0.28
C ILE A 15 -11.39 16.13 1.66
N SER A 16 -12.33 16.81 2.33
CA SER A 16 -12.86 16.36 3.62
C SER A 16 -14.04 15.42 3.40
N TYR A 17 -14.00 14.25 4.02
CA TYR A 17 -15.17 13.37 4.12
C TYR A 17 -16.02 13.78 5.32
N PRO A 18 -17.35 13.95 5.18
CA PRO A 18 -18.19 14.49 6.27
C PRO A 18 -18.55 13.46 7.36
N TYR A 19 -18.18 12.20 7.20
CA TYR A 19 -18.48 11.12 8.15
C TYR A 19 -17.20 10.46 8.67
N GLU A 20 -17.26 9.85 9.85
CA GLU A 20 -16.21 8.98 10.35
C GLU A 20 -16.29 7.62 9.66
N VAL A 21 -15.14 7.06 9.28
CA VAL A 21 -15.07 5.70 8.71
C VAL A 21 -15.01 4.67 9.85
N ILE A 22 -15.99 3.77 9.89
CA ILE A 22 -16.18 2.73 10.90
C ILE A 22 -16.20 1.37 10.20
N LEU A 23 -15.22 0.50 10.53
CA LEU A 23 -15.03 -0.79 9.86
C LEU A 23 -15.93 -1.92 10.40
N LYS A 24 -16.30 -1.86 11.68
CA LYS A 24 -17.05 -2.90 12.41
C LYS A 24 -18.28 -2.30 13.07
N ASP A 25 -19.39 -3.05 13.09
CA ASP A 25 -20.66 -2.64 13.72
C ASP A 25 -21.15 -1.26 13.22
N CYS A 26 -20.98 -1.03 11.92
CA CYS A 26 -21.16 0.27 11.29
C CYS A 26 -22.64 0.72 11.33
N PRO A 27 -22.95 1.91 11.87
CA PRO A 27 -24.33 2.33 12.15
C PRO A 27 -25.12 2.70 10.89
N SER A 28 -24.44 3.08 9.81
CA SER A 28 -25.07 3.36 8.51
C SER A 28 -24.06 3.27 7.36
N LEU A 29 -24.57 3.23 6.13
CA LEU A 29 -23.75 3.16 4.91
C LEU A 29 -22.73 4.31 4.80
N TRP A 30 -23.03 5.51 5.30
CA TRP A 30 -22.17 6.69 5.24
C TRP A 30 -20.90 6.57 6.08
N HIS A 31 -20.87 5.64 7.03
CA HIS A 31 -19.68 5.37 7.83
C HIS A 31 -18.87 4.21 7.26
N GLN A 32 -19.33 3.55 6.18
CA GLN A 32 -18.63 2.39 5.60
C GLN A 32 -17.49 2.85 4.68
N LEU A 33 -16.39 2.09 4.70
CA LEU A 33 -15.16 2.43 4.00
C LEU A 33 -15.36 2.61 2.49
N TYR A 34 -16.16 1.77 1.82
CA TYR A 34 -16.40 1.91 0.39
C TYR A 34 -17.11 3.23 0.02
N HIS A 35 -17.96 3.78 0.91
CA HIS A 35 -18.59 5.08 0.69
C HIS A 35 -17.59 6.23 0.76
N TYR A 36 -16.62 6.15 1.68
CA TYR A 36 -15.49 7.07 1.72
C TYR A 36 -14.68 7.04 0.41
N TYR A 37 -14.39 5.84 -0.11
CA TYR A 37 -13.69 5.70 -1.38
C TYR A 37 -14.49 6.25 -2.57
N ASN A 38 -15.79 5.96 -2.65
CA ASN A 38 -16.64 6.49 -3.72
C ASN A 38 -16.80 8.01 -3.65
N TYR A 39 -16.92 8.56 -2.44
CA TYR A 39 -16.92 10.01 -2.25
C TYR A 39 -15.61 10.62 -2.77
N THR A 40 -14.46 10.07 -2.36
CA THR A 40 -13.15 10.56 -2.81
C THR A 40 -12.99 10.44 -4.32
N LEU A 41 -13.37 9.30 -4.90
CA LEU A 41 -13.32 9.04 -6.34
C LEU A 41 -14.17 10.03 -7.13
N SER A 42 -15.28 10.53 -6.57
CA SER A 42 -16.14 11.51 -7.24
C SER A 42 -15.48 12.86 -7.50
N PHE A 43 -14.39 13.19 -6.80
CA PHE A 43 -13.59 14.40 -7.02
C PHE A 43 -12.42 14.17 -7.99
N ILE A 44 -12.12 12.93 -8.33
CA ILE A 44 -11.02 12.57 -9.24
C ILE A 44 -11.58 12.56 -10.67
N PRO A 45 -10.97 13.31 -11.62
CA PRO A 45 -11.44 13.33 -13.00
C PRO A 45 -11.52 11.93 -13.62
N LYS A 46 -12.59 11.70 -14.39
CA LYS A 46 -12.73 10.51 -15.22
C LYS A 46 -11.81 10.61 -16.44
N ASN A 47 -11.43 9.45 -16.98
CA ASN A 47 -10.56 9.35 -18.16
C ASN A 47 -9.14 9.92 -17.93
N GLU A 48 -8.66 9.84 -16.70
CA GLU A 48 -7.31 10.22 -16.28
C GLU A 48 -6.63 9.06 -15.54
N TRP A 49 -5.30 9.06 -15.48
CA TRP A 49 -4.55 8.09 -14.68
C TRP A 49 -4.64 8.42 -13.19
N VAL A 50 -4.86 7.39 -12.36
CA VAL A 50 -5.04 7.50 -10.91
C VAL A 50 -4.18 6.47 -10.22
N VAL A 51 -3.47 6.91 -9.18
CA VAL A 51 -2.72 6.06 -8.27
C VAL A 51 -3.38 6.10 -6.88
N LYS A 52 -3.68 4.93 -6.31
CA LYS A 52 -4.13 4.80 -4.91
C LYS A 52 -2.90 4.55 -4.04
N ILE A 53 -2.58 5.41 -3.07
CA ILE A 53 -1.37 5.29 -2.22
C ILE A 53 -1.78 5.02 -0.76
N ASP A 54 -1.16 4.00 -0.14
CA ASP A 54 -1.35 3.66 1.27
C ASP A 54 -0.42 4.52 2.13
N CYS A 55 -0.98 5.49 2.87
CA CYS A 55 -0.18 6.49 3.59
C CYS A 55 0.63 5.96 4.79
N ASP A 56 0.48 4.68 5.14
CA ASP A 56 1.25 3.99 6.19
C ASP A 56 2.40 3.14 5.63
N HIS A 57 2.62 3.18 4.31
CA HIS A 57 3.79 2.61 3.67
C HIS A 57 4.88 3.66 3.49
N ILE A 58 6.09 3.20 3.20
CA ILE A 58 7.24 4.04 2.87
C ILE A 58 7.58 3.78 1.40
N TYR A 59 7.56 4.84 0.59
CA TYR A 59 7.75 4.76 -0.85
C TYR A 59 9.08 5.34 -1.30
N ASP A 60 9.71 4.70 -2.28
CA ASP A 60 10.69 5.36 -3.15
C ASP A 60 9.94 6.20 -4.18
N ALA A 61 9.98 7.52 -4.00
CA ALA A 61 9.23 8.45 -4.84
C ALA A 61 9.69 8.43 -6.30
N LYS A 62 10.99 8.18 -6.56
CA LYS A 62 11.53 8.15 -7.91
C LYS A 62 11.02 6.91 -8.64
N LYS A 63 11.12 5.73 -8.02
CA LYS A 63 10.63 4.49 -8.63
C LYS A 63 9.12 4.49 -8.81
N LEU A 64 8.38 5.04 -7.84
CA LEU A 64 6.94 5.22 -7.98
C LEU A 64 6.61 6.12 -9.17
N TYR A 65 7.30 7.24 -9.35
CA TYR A 65 7.09 8.10 -10.51
C TYR A 65 7.43 7.40 -11.84
N GLU A 66 8.54 6.68 -11.92
CA GLU A 66 8.93 5.91 -13.11
C GLU A 66 7.91 4.82 -13.44
N SER A 67 7.24 4.27 -12.43
CA SER A 67 6.18 3.27 -12.64
C SER A 67 4.97 3.79 -13.42
N PHE A 68 4.76 5.11 -13.46
CA PHE A 68 3.64 5.72 -14.18
C PHE A 68 3.74 5.56 -15.70
N TYR A 69 4.92 5.20 -16.20
CA TYR A 69 5.20 4.93 -17.61
C TYR A 69 5.24 3.44 -17.95
N ILE A 70 4.91 2.56 -17.00
CA ILE A 70 4.85 1.11 -17.24
C ILE A 70 3.64 0.73 -18.12
N PRO A 71 2.41 1.22 -17.84
CA PRO A 71 1.26 0.87 -18.66
C PRO A 71 1.44 1.31 -20.11
N LYS A 72 1.08 0.42 -21.04
CA LYS A 72 1.14 0.64 -22.49
C LYS A 72 -0.22 1.00 -23.07
N ASN A 73 -1.30 0.71 -22.34
CA ASN A 73 -2.66 1.04 -22.75
C ASN A 73 -3.57 1.20 -21.53
N ILE A 74 -4.73 1.83 -21.75
CA ILE A 74 -5.68 2.17 -20.67
C ILE A 74 -6.29 0.96 -19.96
N LYS A 75 -6.18 -0.26 -20.52
CA LYS A 75 -6.69 -1.48 -19.87
C LYS A 75 -5.70 -2.05 -18.86
N GLU A 76 -4.46 -1.62 -18.85
CA GLU A 76 -3.46 -2.13 -17.91
C GLU A 76 -3.55 -1.44 -16.55
N VAL A 77 -3.39 -2.24 -15.49
CA VAL A 77 -3.36 -1.79 -14.09
C VAL A 77 -2.03 -2.23 -13.50
N VAL A 78 -1.21 -1.27 -13.07
CA VAL A 78 0.03 -1.60 -12.36
C VAL A 78 -0.33 -1.95 -10.92
N MET A 79 0.00 -3.16 -10.54
CA MET A 79 -0.08 -3.65 -9.18
C MET A 79 1.31 -3.67 -8.58
N TYR A 80 1.47 -3.14 -7.38
CA TYR A 80 2.79 -2.89 -6.80
C TYR A 80 3.19 -3.96 -5.81
N SER A 81 4.45 -4.36 -5.89
CA SER A 81 5.05 -5.32 -4.98
C SER A 81 5.41 -4.65 -3.65
N ARG A 82 5.48 -5.43 -2.57
CA ARG A 82 5.93 -4.93 -1.26
C ARG A 82 6.53 -6.03 -0.40
N ILE A 83 7.21 -5.60 0.66
CA ILE A 83 7.63 -6.45 1.77
C ILE A 83 7.04 -5.88 3.06
N ASN A 84 6.55 -6.80 3.90
CA ASN A 84 6.04 -6.50 5.23
C ASN A 84 7.16 -6.73 6.26
N PHE A 85 7.81 -5.66 6.69
CA PHE A 85 8.87 -5.73 7.71
C PHE A 85 8.31 -5.71 9.12
N VAL A 86 8.95 -6.49 9.98
CA VAL A 86 8.71 -6.56 11.42
C VAL A 86 10.04 -6.33 12.13
N VAL A 87 10.06 -5.41 13.09
CA VAL A 87 11.25 -5.16 13.91
C VAL A 87 10.98 -5.63 15.32
N ARG A 88 11.83 -6.53 15.83
CA ARG A 88 11.79 -7.05 17.21
C ARG A 88 13.20 -7.01 17.77
N ASP A 89 13.36 -6.46 18.97
CA ASP A 89 14.65 -6.39 19.67
C ASP A 89 15.81 -5.83 18.81
N PHE A 90 15.48 -4.83 17.97
CA PHE A 90 16.39 -4.20 16.99
C PHE A 90 16.86 -5.10 15.84
N GLU A 91 16.27 -6.27 15.66
CA GLU A 91 16.47 -7.14 14.51
C GLU A 91 15.33 -6.99 13.50
N VAL A 92 15.66 -7.14 12.21
CA VAL A 92 14.69 -7.05 11.11
C VAL A 92 14.25 -8.42 10.63
N PHE A 93 12.94 -8.62 10.59
CA PHE A 93 12.26 -9.78 10.06
C PHE A 93 11.32 -9.40 8.93
N VAL A 94 11.00 -10.39 8.09
CA VAL A 94 9.94 -10.31 7.08
C VAL A 94 8.78 -11.19 7.53
N ARG A 95 7.55 -10.69 7.45
CA ARG A 95 6.36 -11.52 7.67
C ARG A 95 6.26 -12.54 6.53
N ASN A 96 6.03 -13.81 6.84
CA ASN A 96 5.95 -14.88 5.84
C ASN A 96 4.61 -14.85 5.07
N ASP A 97 4.42 -13.84 4.25
CA ASP A 97 3.30 -13.75 3.30
C ASP A 97 3.76 -14.08 1.87
N GLY A 98 2.81 -14.42 1.00
CA GLY A 98 3.09 -14.57 -0.44
C GLY A 98 4.16 -15.62 -0.71
N ASP A 99 5.12 -15.28 -1.58
CA ASP A 99 6.28 -16.15 -1.82
C ASP A 99 7.39 -15.82 -0.82
N PHE A 100 7.39 -16.52 0.31
CA PHE A 100 8.42 -16.42 1.34
C PHE A 100 8.71 -14.97 1.74
N GLY A 101 7.67 -14.21 2.03
CA GLY A 101 7.73 -12.82 2.46
C GLY A 101 7.67 -11.77 1.34
N PHE A 102 7.75 -12.17 0.07
CA PHE A 102 7.63 -11.25 -1.07
C PHE A 102 6.20 -11.24 -1.59
N LEU A 103 5.55 -10.08 -1.50
CA LEU A 103 4.21 -9.84 -2.04
C LEU A 103 4.35 -9.25 -3.42
N ASP A 104 4.42 -10.10 -4.44
CA ASP A 104 4.60 -9.70 -5.84
C ASP A 104 3.28 -9.19 -6.44
N ALA A 105 3.21 -7.88 -6.70
CA ALA A 105 2.06 -7.21 -7.31
C ALA A 105 0.71 -7.48 -6.59
N TRP A 106 0.70 -7.30 -5.26
CA TRP A 106 -0.42 -7.69 -4.41
C TRP A 106 -0.94 -6.54 -3.51
N GLY A 107 -2.27 -6.46 -3.37
CA GLY A 107 -2.95 -5.55 -2.44
C GLY A 107 -3.61 -4.35 -3.11
N ASP A 108 -3.82 -3.29 -2.34
CA ASP A 108 -4.68 -2.15 -2.69
C ASP A 108 -3.94 -0.93 -3.25
N HIS A 109 -2.61 -1.00 -3.38
CA HIS A 109 -1.80 0.00 -4.07
C HIS A 109 -1.76 -0.32 -5.56
N TRP A 110 -2.31 0.56 -6.39
CA TRP A 110 -2.36 0.40 -7.85
C TRP A 110 -2.28 1.72 -8.59
N LEU A 111 -1.94 1.65 -9.87
CA LEU A 111 -2.08 2.70 -10.88
C LEU A 111 -3.00 2.19 -12.00
N LEU A 112 -4.03 2.95 -12.33
CA LEU A 112 -4.97 2.61 -13.41
C LEU A 112 -5.52 3.84 -14.10
N TYR A 113 -6.12 3.63 -15.27
CA TYR A 113 -6.90 4.63 -15.97
C TYR A 113 -8.35 4.67 -15.44
N ASN A 114 -8.83 5.82 -14.97
CA ASN A 114 -10.11 6.00 -14.29
C ASN A 114 -11.31 6.06 -15.26
N ASP A 115 -11.56 4.94 -15.92
CA ASP A 115 -12.79 4.60 -16.64
C ASP A 115 -13.62 3.55 -15.86
N CYS A 116 -13.19 3.21 -14.64
CA CYS A 116 -13.80 2.17 -13.82
C CYS A 116 -15.14 2.60 -13.19
N GLU A 117 -15.95 1.58 -12.91
CA GLU A 117 -17.15 1.67 -12.07
C GLU A 117 -16.80 2.06 -10.62
N PRO A 118 -17.77 2.56 -9.83
CA PRO A 118 -17.59 2.83 -8.41
C PRO A 118 -17.10 1.62 -7.61
N PHE A 119 -16.46 1.87 -6.47
CA PHE A 119 -16.17 0.85 -5.47
C PHE A 119 -17.46 0.20 -4.97
N GLU A 120 -17.39 -1.10 -4.74
CA GLU A 120 -18.44 -1.89 -4.11
C GLU A 120 -18.04 -2.28 -2.69
N ILE A 121 -19.04 -2.74 -1.92
CA ILE A 121 -18.81 -3.30 -0.60
C ILE A 121 -18.32 -4.76 -0.71
N TRP A 122 -17.26 -5.08 0.02
CA TRP A 122 -16.82 -6.44 0.28
C TRP A 122 -16.93 -6.72 1.77
N ARG A 123 -17.63 -7.79 2.16
CA ARG A 123 -17.81 -8.16 3.58
C ARG A 123 -16.98 -9.39 3.92
N TYR A 124 -16.21 -9.31 5.00
CA TYR A 124 -15.40 -10.41 5.51
C TYR A 124 -15.33 -10.34 7.04
N ASN A 125 -15.68 -11.44 7.73
CA ASN A 125 -15.66 -11.56 9.20
C ASN A 125 -16.28 -10.34 9.94
N ASP A 126 -17.52 -9.99 9.59
CA ASP A 126 -18.29 -8.85 10.13
C ASP A 126 -17.71 -7.45 9.86
N GLU A 127 -16.60 -7.37 9.11
CA GLU A 127 -16.01 -6.11 8.66
C GLU A 127 -16.42 -5.79 7.22
N SER A 128 -16.56 -4.49 6.94
CA SER A 128 -16.90 -3.98 5.61
C SER A 128 -15.71 -3.25 4.99
N TYR A 129 -15.27 -3.78 3.86
CA TYR A 129 -14.17 -3.29 3.04
C TYR A 129 -14.69 -2.74 1.71
N GLU A 130 -13.84 -1.99 1.02
CA GLU A 130 -14.05 -1.60 -0.37
C GLU A 130 -13.46 -2.62 -1.34
N VAL A 131 -14.08 -2.78 -2.51
CA VAL A 131 -13.47 -3.45 -3.65
C VAL A 131 -13.71 -2.64 -4.91
N LEU A 132 -12.66 -2.38 -5.68
CA LEU A 132 -12.79 -1.81 -7.01
C LEU A 132 -12.85 -2.95 -8.02
N LYS A 133 -13.98 -3.08 -8.73
CA LYS A 133 -14.10 -4.08 -9.80
C LYS A 133 -13.40 -3.58 -11.06
N LEU A 134 -12.25 -4.15 -11.34
CA LEU A 134 -11.44 -3.86 -12.52
C LEU A 134 -11.86 -4.74 -13.71
N LYS A 135 -13.13 -4.61 -14.14
CA LYS A 135 -13.65 -5.36 -15.30
C LYS A 135 -12.86 -4.99 -16.55
N ASP A 136 -12.51 -5.98 -17.36
CA ASP A 136 -11.78 -5.82 -18.63
C ASP A 136 -10.40 -5.14 -18.52
N LYS A 137 -9.86 -5.07 -17.30
CA LYS A 137 -8.50 -4.62 -17.03
C LYS A 137 -7.54 -5.80 -16.92
N HIS A 138 -6.28 -5.55 -17.26
CA HIS A 138 -5.19 -6.53 -17.19
C HIS A 138 -4.22 -6.10 -16.09
N HIS A 139 -4.07 -6.93 -15.06
CA HIS A 139 -3.10 -6.67 -14.00
C HIS A 139 -1.70 -6.95 -14.52
N ILE A 140 -0.83 -5.96 -14.39
CA ILE A 140 0.59 -6.07 -14.70
C ILE A 140 1.40 -5.75 -13.44
N LYS A 141 2.57 -6.36 -13.34
CA LYS A 141 3.46 -6.18 -12.20
C LYS A 141 4.27 -4.89 -12.35
N ASP A 142 4.62 -4.28 -11.23
CA ASP A 142 5.70 -3.31 -11.20
C ASP A 142 7.03 -3.92 -11.69
N LYS A 143 7.89 -3.08 -12.26
CA LYS A 143 9.22 -3.53 -12.70
C LYS A 143 10.14 -3.82 -11.52
N GLU A 144 10.05 -2.97 -10.50
CA GLU A 144 10.89 -3.00 -9.32
C GLU A 144 10.05 -2.57 -8.12
N MET A 145 10.26 -3.21 -6.97
CA MET A 145 9.56 -2.91 -5.73
C MET A 145 9.80 -1.46 -5.32
N VAL A 146 8.72 -0.74 -5.03
CA VAL A 146 8.75 0.69 -4.74
C VAL A 146 8.50 1.03 -3.27
N GLN A 147 8.14 0.05 -2.43
CA GLN A 147 7.60 0.33 -1.12
C GLN A 147 7.96 -0.69 -0.03
N TRP A 148 7.97 -0.19 1.20
CA TRP A 148 8.01 -0.96 2.44
C TRP A 148 6.71 -0.76 3.22
N HIS A 149 6.29 -1.79 3.94
CA HIS A 149 5.19 -1.69 4.90
C HIS A 149 5.61 -2.26 6.25
N PHE A 150 5.25 -1.57 7.33
CA PHE A 150 5.51 -1.99 8.70
C PHE A 150 4.18 -2.29 9.39
N PRO A 151 3.56 -3.46 9.15
CA PRO A 151 2.19 -3.75 9.59
C PRO A 151 2.00 -3.63 11.11
N LEU A 152 3.06 -3.86 11.89
CA LEU A 152 3.04 -3.84 13.35
C LEU A 152 3.47 -2.51 13.97
N ALA A 153 3.85 -1.50 13.18
CA ALA A 153 4.11 -0.16 13.70
C ALA A 153 2.83 0.55 14.16
N LYS A 154 1.65 0.05 13.77
CA LYS A 154 0.35 0.64 14.12
C LYS A 154 0.00 0.34 15.58
N LYS A 155 -0.22 1.38 16.38
CA LYS A 155 -0.63 1.27 17.80
C LYS A 155 -1.82 0.32 18.02
N ARG A 156 -2.83 0.37 17.14
CA ARG A 156 -4.01 -0.51 17.21
C ARG A 156 -3.70 -2.00 17.06
N ARG A 157 -2.51 -2.36 16.59
CA ARG A 157 -2.06 -3.73 16.34
C ARG A 157 -1.02 -4.20 17.36
N ASN A 158 -0.80 -3.46 18.45
CA ASN A 158 0.18 -3.82 19.49
C ASN A 158 -0.11 -5.18 20.15
N ALA A 159 -1.37 -5.64 20.12
CA ALA A 159 -1.77 -6.95 20.64
C ALA A 159 -1.59 -8.09 19.62
N ILE A 160 -1.27 -7.79 18.35
CA ILE A 160 -1.08 -8.81 17.32
C ILE A 160 0.33 -9.37 17.43
N VAL A 161 0.42 -10.65 17.76
CA VAL A 161 1.66 -11.41 17.70
C VAL A 161 1.69 -12.17 16.37
N TYR A 162 2.74 -11.95 15.58
CA TYR A 162 3.06 -12.78 14.40
C TYR A 162 4.18 -13.75 14.76
N ASP A 163 3.91 -15.04 14.69
CA ASP A 163 4.92 -16.05 14.99
C ASP A 163 5.66 -16.54 13.73
N ASP A 164 5.05 -16.36 12.55
CA ASP A 164 5.64 -16.75 11.27
C ASP A 164 6.47 -15.60 10.66
N LEU A 165 7.71 -15.50 11.15
CA LEU A 165 8.69 -14.50 10.77
C LEU A 165 9.93 -15.13 10.13
N ILE A 166 10.35 -14.55 9.01
CA ILE A 166 11.56 -14.94 8.28
C ILE A 166 12.68 -13.95 8.65
N PRO A 167 13.83 -14.42 9.15
CA PRO A 167 15.00 -13.56 9.32
C PRO A 167 15.41 -12.91 7.98
N LEU A 168 15.75 -11.62 7.97
CA LEU A 168 16.08 -10.90 6.74
C LEU A 168 17.19 -11.59 5.92
N LYS A 169 18.15 -12.22 6.60
CA LYS A 169 19.22 -13.00 5.97
C LYS A 169 18.70 -14.19 5.16
N GLU A 170 17.72 -14.93 5.69
CA GLU A 170 17.11 -16.07 5.00
C GLU A 170 16.23 -15.61 3.84
N PHE A 171 15.50 -14.50 4.00
CA PHE A 171 14.77 -13.87 2.91
C PHE A 171 15.71 -13.53 1.74
N LYS A 172 16.84 -12.86 2.02
CA LYS A 172 17.85 -12.49 1.02
C LYS A 172 18.44 -13.71 0.31
N LYS A 173 18.64 -14.81 1.04
CA LYS A 173 19.16 -16.07 0.48
C LYS A 173 18.14 -16.74 -0.44
N ARG A 174 16.86 -16.79 -0.03
CA ARG A 174 15.77 -17.41 -0.81
C ARG A 174 15.47 -16.69 -2.11
N HIS A 175 15.58 -15.35 -2.10
CA HIS A 175 15.23 -14.46 -3.21
C HIS A 175 16.45 -13.79 -3.85
N ALA A 176 17.61 -14.47 -3.81
CA ALA A 176 18.85 -13.92 -4.36
C ALA A 176 18.74 -13.56 -5.86
N ASP A 177 17.85 -14.22 -6.60
CA ASP A 177 17.53 -13.96 -8.01
C ASP A 177 16.72 -12.67 -8.23
N LEU A 178 15.97 -12.23 -7.21
CA LEU A 178 15.17 -11.00 -7.27
C LEU A 178 15.98 -9.75 -6.84
N ILE A 179 17.07 -9.95 -6.11
CA ILE A 179 17.92 -8.86 -5.63
C ILE A 179 18.72 -8.28 -6.80
N GLY A 180 18.67 -6.96 -6.96
CA GLY A 180 19.26 -6.23 -8.07
C GLY A 180 18.43 -6.25 -9.36
N THR A 181 17.31 -6.97 -9.39
CA THR A 181 16.40 -7.03 -10.55
C THR A 181 15.01 -6.50 -10.21
N ARG A 182 14.33 -7.11 -9.22
CA ARG A 182 13.02 -6.69 -8.71
C ARG A 182 13.13 -5.94 -7.40
N ILE A 183 14.18 -6.16 -6.62
CA ILE A 183 14.39 -5.55 -5.30
C ILE A 183 15.79 -4.93 -5.28
N GLU A 184 15.88 -3.61 -5.18
CA GLU A 184 17.18 -2.95 -4.98
C GLU A 184 17.83 -3.43 -3.68
N GLU A 185 19.15 -3.68 -3.72
CA GLU A 185 19.90 -4.11 -2.54
C GLU A 185 19.74 -3.16 -1.36
N SER A 186 19.72 -1.85 -1.62
CA SER A 186 19.57 -0.81 -0.60
C SER A 186 18.20 -0.85 0.10
N MET A 187 17.21 -1.54 -0.50
CA MET A 187 15.89 -1.75 0.11
C MET A 187 15.87 -2.90 1.12
N LEU A 188 16.93 -3.70 1.16
CA LEU A 188 17.15 -4.80 2.11
C LEU A 188 18.35 -4.50 3.05
N ASP A 189 18.74 -3.24 3.14
CA ASP A 189 19.74 -2.77 4.10
C ASP A 189 19.11 -2.66 5.49
N GLU A 190 19.57 -3.48 6.43
CA GLU A 190 19.01 -3.58 7.77
C GLU A 190 19.08 -2.25 8.53
N LYS A 191 20.21 -1.53 8.41
CA LYS A 191 20.40 -0.24 9.08
C LYS A 191 19.38 0.78 8.59
N ARG A 192 19.19 0.90 7.27
CA ARG A 192 18.21 1.80 6.66
C ARG A 192 16.77 1.43 7.05
N ILE A 193 16.46 0.14 7.11
CA ILE A 193 15.13 -0.34 7.55
C ILE A 193 14.88 0.09 9.01
N LEU A 194 15.86 -0.10 9.89
CA LEU A 194 15.78 0.32 11.30
C LEU A 194 15.65 1.85 11.45
N GLU A 195 16.43 2.63 10.70
CA GLU A 195 16.35 4.10 10.70
C GLU A 195 14.97 4.60 10.28
N VAL A 196 14.36 3.96 9.27
CA VAL A 196 13.00 4.30 8.85
C VAL A 196 11.98 3.83 9.89
N TYR A 197 12.13 2.63 10.44
CA TYR A 197 11.24 2.10 11.47
C TYR A 197 11.21 3.01 12.72
N GLN A 198 12.34 3.58 13.12
CA GLN A 198 12.43 4.50 14.26
C GLN A 198 11.54 5.75 14.09
N LYS A 199 11.27 6.18 12.85
CA LYS A 199 10.40 7.34 12.58
C LYS A 199 8.95 7.10 13.02
N PHE A 200 8.50 5.85 13.10
CA PHE A 200 7.18 5.50 13.63
C PHE A 200 7.09 5.56 15.16
N ARG A 201 8.24 5.58 15.87
CA ARG A 201 8.31 5.68 17.33
C ARG A 201 8.45 7.12 17.83
N LEU A 202 8.65 8.08 16.92
CA LEU A 202 8.69 9.49 17.27
C LEU A 202 7.29 9.98 17.67
N PRO A 203 7.15 10.78 18.74
CA PRO A 203 5.86 11.30 19.22
C PRO A 203 5.06 12.07 18.18
#